data_AF-A0A359C7W0-F1
#
_entry.id   AF-A0A359C7W0-F1
#
_cell.length_a   1.000
_cell.length_b   1.000
_cell.length_c   1.000
_cell.angle_alpha   90.00
_cell.angle_beta   90.00
_cell.angle_gamma   90.00
#
_symmetry.space_group_name_H-M   'P 1'
#
loop_
_entity.id
_entity.type
_entity.pdbx_description
1 polymer ?
#
loop_
_entity_poly.entity_id
_entity_poly.type
_entity_poly.pdbx_seq_one_letter_code
_entity_poly.pdbx_strand_id
1 'polypeptide(L)'
;MSDLKEQGSAILKEFKGKTYAFGSGVLDTAPGPYAAEFGKKALFVGPLGFEWFQPIQDRILRSMKTAGVEVAGMVKSAGPNAPFVDVYRIHSHIMHKKPDVLVVADGGSGIDAVKAAAVLATLGDIQPEIDPFFGVGQVTEACGKSGRAVMPVVAVMM
;
A
#
# COMPACT_ATOMS: atom_id res chain seq x y z
N MET A 1 18.05 -8.80 28.64
CA MET A 1 17.82 -8.01 27.40
C MET A 1 17.64 -8.88 26.17
N SER A 2 18.25 -10.08 26.06
CA SER A 2 17.98 -11.01 24.95
C SER A 2 16.55 -11.54 24.96
N ASP A 3 16.04 -11.98 26.12
CA ASP A 3 14.69 -12.56 26.25
C ASP A 3 13.57 -11.65 25.74
N LEU A 4 13.59 -10.35 26.10
CA LEU A 4 12.56 -9.42 25.65
C LEU A 4 12.59 -9.19 24.14
N LYS A 5 13.78 -9.22 23.51
CA LYS A 5 13.92 -9.08 22.06
C LYS A 5 13.42 -10.34 21.33
N GLU A 6 13.69 -11.51 21.90
CA GLU A 6 13.21 -12.79 21.36
C GLU A 6 11.69 -12.89 21.48
N GLN A 7 11.13 -12.56 22.65
CA GLN A 7 9.68 -12.50 22.86
C GLN A 7 9.01 -11.49 21.94
N GLY A 8 9.56 -10.27 21.83
CA GLY A 8 9.03 -9.27 20.90
C GLY A 8 9.07 -9.74 19.45
N SER A 9 10.15 -10.41 19.03
CA SER A 9 10.27 -10.98 17.69
C SER A 9 9.27 -12.12 17.45
N ALA A 10 8.98 -12.94 18.48
CA ALA A 10 7.98 -14.00 18.39
C ALA A 10 6.56 -13.43 18.21
N ILE A 11 6.19 -12.42 19.01
CA ILE A 11 4.89 -11.74 18.89
C ILE A 11 4.70 -11.14 17.50
N LEU A 12 5.72 -10.48 16.94
CA LEU A 12 5.63 -9.89 15.60
C LEU A 12 5.49 -10.96 14.51
N LYS A 13 6.13 -12.13 14.67
CA LYS A 13 5.96 -13.27 13.76
C LYS A 13 4.56 -13.87 13.87
N GLU A 14 3.96 -13.92 15.06
CA GLU A 14 2.59 -14.38 15.27
C GLU A 14 1.55 -13.38 14.72
N PHE A 15 1.82 -12.07 14.82
CA PHE A 15 0.83 -11.02 14.55
C PHE A 15 0.29 -11.00 13.12
N LYS A 16 1.05 -11.46 12.11
CA LYS A 16 0.58 -11.62 10.71
C LYS A 16 1.40 -12.63 9.88
N GLY A 17 2.24 -13.45 10.53
CA GLY A 17 3.06 -14.45 9.86
C GLY A 17 3.92 -13.86 8.75
N LYS A 18 3.86 -14.48 7.57
CA LYS A 18 4.66 -14.13 6.39
C LYS A 18 4.17 -12.86 5.66
N THR A 19 3.08 -12.23 6.11
CA THR A 19 2.53 -11.01 5.48
C THR A 19 2.96 -9.72 6.18
N TYR A 20 3.90 -9.82 7.11
CA TYR A 20 4.45 -8.68 7.84
C TYR A 20 5.97 -8.83 8.01
N ALA A 21 6.71 -7.86 7.51
CA ALA A 21 8.16 -7.81 7.64
C ALA A 21 8.57 -6.72 8.63
N PHE A 22 9.58 -7.00 9.47
CA PHE A 22 10.10 -6.07 10.46
C PHE A 22 11.60 -6.27 10.66
N GLY A 23 12.28 -5.21 11.14
CA GLY A 23 13.70 -5.24 11.46
C GLY A 23 14.55 -4.32 10.58
N SER A 24 15.84 -4.28 10.85
CA SER A 24 16.79 -3.49 10.08
C SER A 24 16.99 -4.09 8.69
N GLY A 25 17.04 -3.24 7.66
CA GLY A 25 17.29 -3.69 6.27
C GLY A 25 16.08 -4.27 5.54
N VAL A 26 14.90 -4.33 6.15
CA VAL A 26 13.71 -4.91 5.50
C VAL A 26 13.31 -4.17 4.22
N LEU A 27 13.60 -2.87 4.11
CA LEU A 27 13.30 -2.09 2.91
C LEU A 27 14.07 -2.56 1.67
N ASP A 28 15.24 -3.17 1.85
CA ASP A 28 16.07 -3.64 0.76
C ASP A 28 15.55 -4.96 0.15
N THR A 29 14.70 -5.67 0.89
CA THR A 29 14.31 -7.04 0.55
C THR A 29 12.81 -7.27 0.53
N ALA A 30 12.05 -6.85 1.54
CA ALA A 30 10.64 -7.21 1.70
C ALA A 30 9.66 -6.57 0.69
N PRO A 31 9.80 -5.30 0.28
CA PRO A 31 8.83 -4.67 -0.63
C PRO A 31 8.69 -5.40 -1.97
N GLY A 32 9.80 -5.90 -2.52
CA GLY A 32 9.81 -6.57 -3.82
C GLY A 32 9.01 -7.87 -3.85
N PRO A 33 9.36 -8.91 -3.07
CA PRO A 33 8.62 -10.15 -2.97
C PRO A 33 7.15 -9.95 -2.61
N TYR A 34 6.82 -9.07 -1.66
CA TYR A 34 5.43 -8.79 -1.33
C TYR A 34 4.65 -8.17 -2.49
N ALA A 35 5.26 -7.26 -3.26
CA ALA A 35 4.61 -6.74 -4.47
C ALA A 35 4.49 -7.82 -5.56
N ALA A 36 5.51 -8.67 -5.70
CA ALA A 36 5.56 -9.72 -6.71
C ALA A 36 4.52 -10.83 -6.49
N GLU A 37 4.04 -11.02 -5.25
CA GLU A 37 2.91 -11.93 -4.96
C GLU A 37 1.61 -11.51 -5.65
N PHE A 38 1.45 -10.22 -5.95
CA PHE A 38 0.22 -9.65 -6.51
C PHE A 38 0.32 -9.28 -8.00
N GLY A 39 1.52 -9.23 -8.57
CA GLY A 39 1.71 -8.97 -9.99
C GLY A 39 3.10 -8.45 -10.33
N LYS A 40 3.24 -7.94 -11.56
CA LYS A 40 4.53 -7.43 -12.08
C LYS A 40 4.52 -5.93 -12.30
N LYS A 41 3.37 -5.27 -12.14
CA LYS A 41 3.22 -3.85 -12.40
C LYS A 41 2.66 -3.14 -11.17
N ALA A 42 3.46 -2.27 -10.57
CA ALA A 42 3.10 -1.53 -9.38
C ALA A 42 2.87 -0.04 -9.67
N LEU A 43 1.96 0.56 -8.92
CA LEU A 43 1.91 2.01 -8.73
C LEU A 43 2.54 2.34 -7.38
N PHE A 44 3.59 3.16 -7.38
CA PHE A 44 4.27 3.56 -6.15
C PHE A 44 3.71 4.88 -5.62
N VAL A 45 3.40 4.94 -4.33
CA VAL A 45 2.85 6.12 -3.66
C VAL A 45 3.73 6.50 -2.46
N GLY A 46 4.11 7.76 -2.33
CA GLY A 46 4.91 8.24 -1.19
C GLY A 46 5.03 9.76 -1.14
N PRO A 47 5.70 10.34 -0.13
CA PRO A 47 5.95 11.78 -0.01
C PRO A 47 7.03 12.20 -1.02
N LEU A 48 6.69 12.15 -2.31
CA LEU A 48 7.59 12.48 -3.41
C LEU A 48 8.00 13.96 -3.34
N GLY A 49 9.26 14.21 -3.68
CA GLY A 49 9.84 15.56 -3.69
C GLY A 49 10.47 16.01 -2.37
N PHE A 50 10.34 15.22 -1.30
CA PHE A 50 11.09 15.44 -0.07
C PHE A 50 12.46 14.77 -0.13
N GLU A 51 13.54 15.53 0.10
CA GLU A 51 14.91 15.04 0.00
C GLU A 51 15.20 13.87 0.95
N TRP A 52 14.69 13.94 2.18
CA TRP A 52 14.86 12.88 3.18
C TRP A 52 14.29 11.53 2.73
N PHE A 53 13.30 11.55 1.84
CA PHE A 53 12.63 10.35 1.36
C PHE A 53 13.36 9.67 0.20
N GLN A 54 14.20 10.38 -0.55
CA GLN A 54 14.87 9.81 -1.73
C GLN A 54 15.69 8.54 -1.41
N PRO A 55 16.53 8.49 -0.35
CA PRO A 55 17.29 7.29 -0.04
C PRO A 55 16.41 6.09 0.32
N ILE A 56 15.22 6.35 0.87
CA ILE A 56 14.25 5.31 1.27
C ILE A 56 13.51 4.80 0.04
N GLN A 57 13.04 5.72 -0.79
CA GLN A 57 12.44 5.44 -2.09
C GLN A 57 13.36 4.55 -2.93
N ASP A 58 14.65 4.90 -3.06
CA ASP A 58 15.60 4.14 -3.87
C ASP A 58 15.78 2.70 -3.42
N ARG A 59 15.77 2.46 -2.10
CA ARG A 59 15.87 1.11 -1.52
C ARG A 59 14.64 0.27 -1.87
N ILE A 60 13.45 0.84 -1.73
CA ILE A 60 12.19 0.17 -2.04
C ILE A 60 12.09 -0.13 -3.55
N LEU A 61 12.38 0.85 -4.40
CA LEU A 61 12.35 0.70 -5.86
C LEU A 61 13.37 -0.35 -6.32
N ARG A 62 14.56 -0.40 -5.71
CA ARG A 62 15.57 -1.43 -6.00
C ARG A 62 15.09 -2.82 -5.60
N SER A 63 14.46 -2.96 -4.43
CA SER A 63 13.86 -4.22 -3.98
C SER A 63 12.80 -4.71 -4.98
N MET A 64 11.88 -3.84 -5.39
CA MET A 64 10.85 -4.13 -6.39
C MET A 64 11.43 -4.53 -7.74
N LYS A 65 12.41 -3.77 -8.25
CA LYS A 65 13.09 -4.08 -9.51
C LYS A 65 13.78 -5.45 -9.47
N THR A 66 14.43 -5.78 -8.35
CA THR A 66 15.12 -7.07 -8.17
C THR A 66 14.14 -8.24 -8.16
N ALA A 67 12.94 -8.03 -7.61
CA ALA A 67 11.84 -9.00 -7.64
C ALA A 67 11.09 -9.05 -8.99
N GLY A 68 11.50 -8.28 -10.00
CA GLY A 68 10.86 -8.26 -11.31
C GLY A 68 9.55 -7.48 -11.38
N VAL A 69 9.32 -6.55 -10.44
CA VAL A 69 8.17 -5.65 -10.41
C VAL A 69 8.53 -4.31 -11.04
N GLU A 70 7.89 -3.98 -12.15
CA GLU A 70 7.95 -2.70 -12.84
C GLU A 70 7.13 -1.65 -12.08
N VAL A 71 7.65 -0.42 -11.97
CA VAL A 71 6.90 0.72 -11.42
C VAL A 71 6.32 1.54 -12.58
N ALA A 72 5.02 1.36 -12.82
CA ALA A 72 4.29 2.00 -13.92
C ALA A 72 4.02 3.50 -13.71
N GLY A 73 4.23 3.97 -12.49
CA GLY A 73 4.10 5.36 -12.13
C GLY A 73 4.41 5.59 -10.66
N MET A 74 4.75 6.84 -10.36
CA MET A 74 4.97 7.33 -9.01
C MET A 74 3.97 8.45 -8.73
N VAL A 75 3.33 8.40 -7.57
CA VAL A 75 2.26 9.32 -7.19
C VAL A 75 2.57 9.94 -5.83
N LYS A 76 2.38 11.26 -5.71
CA LYS A 76 2.47 11.94 -4.43
C LYS A 76 1.41 11.38 -3.48
N SER A 77 1.80 11.07 -2.25
CA SER A 77 0.89 10.61 -1.21
C SER A 77 -0.07 11.71 -0.74
N ALA A 78 -0.93 11.39 0.22
CA ALA A 78 -1.91 12.30 0.78
C ALA A 78 -1.29 13.27 1.79
N GLY A 79 -1.92 14.43 1.95
CA GLY A 79 -1.66 15.31 3.08
C GLY A 79 -2.14 14.72 4.42
N PRO A 80 -1.85 15.40 5.54
CA PRO A 80 -2.34 15.01 6.87
C PRO A 80 -3.86 14.82 6.87
N ASN A 81 -4.32 13.78 7.57
CA ASN A 81 -5.74 13.42 7.69
C ASN A 81 -6.42 12.96 6.38
N ALA A 82 -5.63 12.51 5.39
CA ALA A 82 -6.11 11.81 4.20
C ALA A 82 -7.31 12.51 3.51
N PRO A 83 -7.15 13.76 3.05
CA PRO A 83 -8.26 14.52 2.47
C PRO A 83 -8.80 13.83 1.21
N PHE A 84 -10.11 13.93 0.98
CA PHE A 84 -10.78 13.22 -0.12
C PHE A 84 -10.16 13.54 -1.48
N VAL A 85 -9.78 14.81 -1.71
CA VAL A 85 -9.12 15.22 -2.96
C VAL A 85 -7.86 14.40 -3.27
N ASP A 86 -7.09 14.00 -2.25
CA ASP A 86 -5.92 13.17 -2.43
C ASP A 86 -6.28 11.71 -2.71
N VAL A 87 -7.32 11.18 -2.06
CA VAL A 87 -7.88 9.85 -2.34
C VAL A 87 -8.31 9.76 -3.81
N TYR A 88 -9.12 10.71 -4.29
CA TYR A 88 -9.60 10.72 -5.67
C TYR A 88 -8.47 11.00 -6.67
N ARG A 89 -7.46 11.78 -6.31
CA ARG A 89 -6.25 11.97 -7.15
C ARG A 89 -5.48 10.67 -7.30
N ILE A 90 -5.20 9.96 -6.20
CA ILE A 90 -4.53 8.66 -6.24
C ILE A 90 -5.36 7.66 -7.05
N HIS A 91 -6.67 7.59 -6.81
CA HIS A 91 -7.61 6.78 -7.59
C HIS A 91 -7.50 7.07 -9.10
N SER A 92 -7.48 8.33 -9.50
CA SER A 92 -7.30 8.71 -10.91
C SER A 92 -6.00 8.12 -11.49
N HIS A 93 -4.88 8.21 -10.77
CA HIS A 93 -3.64 7.58 -11.22
C HIS A 93 -3.76 6.06 -11.37
N ILE A 94 -4.46 5.38 -10.45
CA ILE A 94 -4.72 3.94 -10.53
C ILE A 94 -5.48 3.61 -11.83
N MET A 95 -6.55 4.33 -12.14
CA MET A 95 -7.38 4.09 -13.32
C MET A 95 -6.62 4.30 -14.65
N HIS A 96 -5.72 5.30 -14.69
CA HIS A 96 -4.91 5.57 -15.88
C HIS A 96 -3.74 4.61 -16.04
N LYS A 97 -3.09 4.21 -14.94
CA LYS A 97 -1.89 3.37 -14.97
C LYS A 97 -2.21 1.88 -14.99
N LYS A 98 -3.37 1.47 -14.47
CA LYS A 98 -3.82 0.07 -14.38
C LYS A 98 -2.72 -0.84 -13.81
N PRO A 99 -2.29 -0.60 -12.56
CA PRO A 99 -1.34 -1.47 -11.88
C PRO A 99 -2.01 -2.77 -11.42
N ASP A 100 -1.21 -3.79 -11.14
CA ASP A 100 -1.64 -5.03 -10.48
C ASP A 100 -1.68 -4.83 -8.95
N VAL A 101 -0.77 -3.99 -8.42
CA VAL A 101 -0.57 -3.77 -6.98
C VAL A 101 -0.22 -2.31 -6.68
N LEU A 102 -0.66 -1.81 -5.54
CA LEU A 102 -0.23 -0.52 -5.00
C LEU A 102 0.87 -0.76 -3.96
N VAL A 103 1.96 0.01 -4.06
CA VAL A 103 3.01 0.03 -3.03
C VAL A 103 3.05 1.43 -2.45
N VAL A 104 2.68 1.57 -1.17
CA VAL A 104 2.69 2.85 -0.46
C VAL A 104 3.79 2.88 0.58
N ALA A 105 4.60 3.94 0.59
CA ALA A 105 5.63 4.20 1.58
C ALA A 105 5.37 5.56 2.22
N ASP A 106 4.67 5.56 3.36
CA ASP A 106 4.27 6.77 4.09
C ASP A 106 3.79 6.42 5.51
N GLY A 107 3.41 7.43 6.28
CA GLY A 107 2.67 7.28 7.53
C GLY A 107 1.20 6.91 7.33
N GLY A 108 0.45 6.88 8.44
CA GLY A 108 -0.94 6.39 8.47
C GLY A 108 -1.89 7.07 7.48
N SER A 109 -1.85 8.40 7.35
CA SER A 109 -2.72 9.14 6.41
C SER A 109 -2.50 8.73 4.95
N GLY A 110 -1.24 8.57 4.53
CA GLY A 110 -0.92 8.13 3.17
C GLY A 110 -1.39 6.70 2.91
N ILE A 111 -1.14 5.79 3.86
CA ILE A 111 -1.58 4.40 3.77
C ILE A 111 -3.10 4.29 3.67
N ASP A 112 -3.84 5.03 4.51
CA ASP A 112 -5.30 4.98 4.53
C ASP A 112 -5.91 5.61 3.27
N ALA A 113 -5.33 6.69 2.75
CA ALA A 113 -5.74 7.27 1.47
C ALA A 113 -5.55 6.28 0.31
N VAL A 114 -4.45 5.53 0.29
CA VAL A 114 -4.17 4.52 -0.74
C VAL A 114 -5.14 3.33 -0.64
N LYS A 115 -5.48 2.88 0.58
CA LYS A 115 -6.52 1.85 0.76
C LYS A 115 -7.88 2.33 0.26
N ALA A 116 -8.26 3.58 0.58
CA ALA A 116 -9.51 4.16 0.10
C ALA A 116 -9.53 4.28 -1.44
N ALA A 117 -8.41 4.71 -2.04
CA ALA A 117 -8.27 4.77 -3.49
C ALA A 117 -8.33 3.39 -4.15
N ALA A 118 -7.78 2.35 -3.51
CA ALA A 118 -7.86 0.96 -3.96
C ALA A 118 -9.31 0.44 -3.94
N VAL A 119 -10.08 0.80 -2.90
CA VAL A 119 -11.52 0.49 -2.81
C VAL A 119 -12.27 1.13 -3.97
N LEU A 120 -12.06 2.44 -4.22
CA LEU A 120 -12.69 3.14 -5.35
C LEU A 120 -12.25 2.56 -6.70
N ALA A 121 -10.99 2.18 -6.87
CA ALA A 121 -10.54 1.54 -8.11
C ALA A 121 -11.19 0.17 -8.36
N THR A 122 -11.63 -0.50 -7.29
CA THR A 122 -12.25 -1.84 -7.35
C THR A 122 -13.76 -1.77 -7.52
N LEU A 123 -14.41 -0.82 -6.85
CA LEU A 123 -15.87 -0.75 -6.69
C LEU A 123 -16.48 0.55 -7.25
N GLY A 124 -15.67 1.48 -7.76
CA GLY A 124 -16.07 2.81 -8.19
C GLY A 124 -17.05 2.86 -9.36
N ASP A 125 -17.10 1.80 -10.17
CA ASP A 125 -18.11 1.61 -11.21
C ASP A 125 -19.49 1.22 -10.64
N ILE A 126 -19.54 0.70 -9.41
CA ILE A 126 -20.77 0.36 -8.67
C ILE A 126 -21.15 1.52 -7.74
N GLN A 127 -20.18 2.04 -7.00
CA GLN A 127 -20.33 3.14 -6.06
C GLN A 127 -19.13 4.09 -6.20
N PRO A 128 -19.29 5.22 -6.94
CA PRO A 128 -18.19 6.13 -7.24
C PRO A 128 -17.76 6.99 -6.05
N GLU A 129 -18.60 7.13 -5.02
CA GLU A 129 -18.29 7.95 -3.84
C GLU A 129 -17.71 7.12 -2.70
N ILE A 130 -16.82 7.72 -1.91
CA ILE A 130 -16.17 7.02 -0.79
C ILE A 130 -17.07 6.91 0.45
N ASP A 131 -17.94 7.89 0.69
CA ASP A 131 -18.76 8.02 1.91
C ASP A 131 -19.56 6.76 2.26
N PRO A 132 -20.19 6.03 1.30
CA PRO A 132 -20.95 4.82 1.61
C PRO A 132 -20.09 3.66 2.12
N PHE A 133 -18.77 3.73 1.97
CA PHE A 133 -17.84 2.73 2.52
C PHE A 133 -17.40 3.04 3.95
N PHE A 134 -17.85 4.16 4.55
CA PHE A 134 -17.53 4.48 5.93
C PHE A 134 -18.29 3.58 6.92
N GLY A 135 -17.56 3.08 7.90
CA GLY A 135 -18.06 2.16 8.92
C GLY A 135 -17.39 0.79 8.84
N VAL A 136 -17.82 -0.11 9.73
CA VAL A 136 -17.26 -1.46 9.80
C VAL A 136 -17.96 -2.35 8.78
N GLY A 137 -17.17 -3.12 8.01
CA GLY A 137 -17.69 -4.16 7.11
C GLY A 137 -18.30 -3.69 5.79
N GLN A 138 -18.45 -2.39 5.55
CA GLN A 138 -19.11 -1.86 4.33
C GLN A 138 -18.39 -2.29 3.05
N VAL A 139 -17.05 -2.18 3.02
CA VAL A 139 -16.23 -2.65 1.89
C VAL A 139 -16.35 -4.16 1.72
N THR A 140 -16.30 -4.93 2.81
CA THR A 140 -16.42 -6.40 2.77
C THR A 140 -17.77 -6.83 2.20
N GLU A 141 -18.86 -6.18 2.63
CA GLU A 141 -20.20 -6.44 2.13
C GLU A 141 -20.31 -6.14 0.63
N ALA A 142 -19.80 -4.99 0.19
CA ALA A 142 -19.81 -4.60 -1.23
C ALA A 142 -18.97 -5.55 -2.09
N CYS A 143 -17.80 -5.97 -1.61
CA CYS A 143 -16.97 -7.01 -2.22
C CYS A 143 -17.71 -8.34 -2.33
N GLY A 144 -18.38 -8.78 -1.26
CA GLY A 144 -19.18 -10.01 -1.24
C GLY A 144 -20.33 -9.99 -2.24
N LYS A 145 -21.09 -8.89 -2.33
CA LYS A 145 -22.20 -8.73 -3.29
C LYS A 145 -21.73 -8.68 -4.74
N SER A 146 -20.57 -8.08 -5.00
CA SER A 146 -20.03 -7.92 -6.36
C SER A 146 -19.13 -9.06 -6.80
N GLY A 147 -18.74 -9.97 -5.90
CA GLY A 147 -17.77 -11.03 -6.17
C GLY A 147 -16.35 -10.53 -6.45
N ARG A 148 -15.99 -9.32 -5.96
CA ARG A 148 -14.69 -8.68 -6.20
C ARG A 148 -13.84 -8.65 -4.94
N ALA A 149 -12.52 -8.72 -5.11
CA ALA A 149 -11.55 -8.46 -4.05
C ALA A 149 -10.91 -7.08 -4.27
N VAL A 150 -10.67 -6.34 -3.18
CA VAL A 150 -10.01 -5.03 -3.25
C VAL A 150 -8.62 -5.17 -3.88
N MET A 151 -8.27 -4.24 -4.77
CA MET A 151 -6.92 -4.14 -5.35
C MET A 151 -5.84 -4.26 -4.25
N PRO A 152 -4.83 -5.13 -4.43
CA PRO A 152 -3.81 -5.36 -3.42
C PRO A 152 -3.00 -4.10 -3.07
N VAL A 153 -2.72 -3.93 -1.78
CA VAL A 153 -1.90 -2.83 -1.25
C VAL A 153 -0.79 -3.40 -0.36
N VAL A 154 0.46 -3.13 -0.73
CA VAL A 154 1.65 -3.36 0.09
C VAL A 154 2.03 -2.05 0.76
N ALA A 155 2.01 -2.03 2.10
CA ALA A 155 2.34 -0.84 2.88
C ALA A 155 3.72 -0.95 3.51
N VAL A 156 4.53 0.08 3.31
CA VAL A 156 5.79 0.33 4.00
C VAL A 156 5.54 1.49 4.96
N MET A 157 5.37 1.17 6.24
CA MET A 157 5.14 2.17 7.28
C MET A 157 6.42 2.94 7.58
N MET A 158 6.30 4.27 7.56
CA MET A 158 7.38 5.24 7.80
C MET A 158 7.18 6.01 9.10
#